data_AF-A0A935GWV0-F1
#
_entry.id   AF-A0A935GWV0-F1
#
_cell.length_a   1.000
_cell.length_b   1.000
_cell.length_c   1.000
_cell.angle_alpha   90.00
_cell.angle_beta   90.00
_cell.angle_gamma   90.00
#
_symmetry.space_group_name_H-M   'P 1'
#
loop_
_entity.id
_entity.type
_entity.pdbx_description
1 polymer ?
#
loop_
_entity_poly.entity_id
_entity_poly.type
_entity_poly.pdbx_seq_one_letter_code
_entity_poly.pdbx_strand_id
1 'polypeptide(L)'
;MHGIIIFLRWIVAAHILLLFSQAVWAADFRDPENKQFIVWPNIPVIRASDFEEYERDRKIFTDLHLLKADPGTITAALAAVDSLQNHHERRTLADLGRSLNAQLIGELDKFARNGNVKQPKLRFDFANISPQDLQRQLAMDTAELNKLKKKASQVTLVIYITYTRLEGNLLQLVCTVVKLANGESQSFVVTAPINFVGQYLALEIFNYFQGNRFPKHQDPMPDREWLAAGPGHTNQLVSHEMAKRYCKSQNAELPTATEIEMGESAGFYNGGVALKADSLYHIKTGMYYSSETQDVAGKIRPVSIENASLAYYYCIRNKAYAKK
;
A
#
# COMPACT_ATOMS: atom_id res chain seq x y z
N MET A 1 27.92 -31.13 -45.32
CA MET A 1 28.10 -31.14 -43.85
C MET A 1 28.35 -29.75 -43.23
N HIS A 2 27.80 -28.66 -43.79
CA HIS A 2 27.89 -27.30 -43.19
C HIS A 2 26.51 -26.65 -42.93
N GLY A 3 25.40 -27.30 -43.30
CA GLY A 3 24.04 -26.76 -43.14
C GLY A 3 23.29 -27.18 -41.86
N ILE A 4 23.74 -28.21 -41.15
CA ILE A 4 23.03 -28.77 -39.98
C ILE A 4 23.46 -28.07 -38.67
N ILE A 5 24.66 -27.49 -38.63
CA ILE A 5 25.21 -26.85 -37.43
C ILE A 5 24.58 -25.46 -37.18
N ILE A 6 24.08 -24.79 -38.22
CA ILE A 6 23.46 -23.46 -38.08
C ILE A 6 22.04 -23.59 -37.50
N PHE A 7 21.26 -24.58 -37.90
CA PHE A 7 19.88 -24.76 -37.39
C PHE A 7 19.83 -25.11 -35.89
N LEU A 8 20.84 -25.84 -35.38
CA LEU A 8 20.90 -26.21 -33.97
C LEU A 8 21.25 -25.03 -33.04
N ARG A 9 21.94 -24.00 -33.56
CA ARG A 9 22.31 -22.81 -32.79
C ARG A 9 21.14 -21.85 -32.56
N TRP A 10 20.16 -21.82 -33.45
CA TRP A 10 18.97 -20.97 -33.31
C TRP A 10 17.90 -21.56 -32.39
N ILE A 11 17.87 -22.89 -32.22
CA ILE A 11 16.91 -23.55 -31.33
C ILE A 11 17.34 -23.43 -29.84
N VAL A 12 18.64 -23.40 -29.56
CA VAL A 12 19.15 -23.22 -28.19
C VAL A 12 19.02 -21.78 -27.69
N ALA A 13 19.08 -20.78 -28.58
CA ALA A 13 18.87 -19.37 -28.20
C ALA A 13 17.40 -19.06 -27.83
N ALA A 14 16.43 -19.81 -28.37
CA ALA A 14 15.02 -19.62 -28.07
C ALA A 14 14.57 -20.29 -26.75
N HIS A 15 15.34 -21.24 -26.21
CA HIS A 15 15.01 -21.93 -24.96
C HIS A 15 15.66 -21.32 -23.69
N ILE A 16 16.59 -20.37 -23.84
CA ILE A 16 17.23 -19.69 -22.70
C ILE A 16 16.53 -18.35 -22.38
N LEU A 17 15.71 -17.81 -23.28
CA LEU A 17 14.97 -16.55 -23.04
C LEU A 17 13.60 -16.72 -22.35
N LEU A 18 13.17 -17.96 -22.07
CA LEU A 18 11.86 -18.27 -21.47
C LEU A 18 11.92 -18.60 -19.96
N LEU A 19 13.07 -18.45 -19.31
CA LEU A 19 13.27 -18.83 -17.90
C LEU A 19 13.35 -17.66 -16.90
N PHE A 20 13.21 -16.41 -17.32
CA PHE A 20 13.22 -15.27 -16.39
C PHE A 20 12.16 -14.20 -16.69
N SER A 21 10.97 -14.62 -17.12
CA SER A 21 9.77 -13.84 -16.79
C SER A 21 9.32 -14.19 -15.37
N GLN A 22 10.21 -13.98 -14.39
CA GLN A 22 9.72 -13.74 -13.04
C GLN A 22 8.95 -12.44 -13.15
N ALA A 23 7.62 -12.54 -13.15
CA ALA A 23 6.78 -11.40 -12.88
C ALA A 23 7.39 -10.70 -11.67
N VAL A 24 7.86 -9.46 -11.85
CA VAL A 24 8.25 -8.61 -10.73
C VAL A 24 6.94 -8.28 -10.02
N TRP A 25 6.47 -9.21 -9.21
CA TRP A 25 5.56 -8.88 -8.13
C TRP A 25 6.37 -7.92 -7.27
N ALA A 26 5.93 -6.67 -7.17
CA ALA A 26 6.44 -5.77 -6.15
C ALA A 26 6.42 -6.56 -4.84
N ALA A 27 7.60 -6.87 -4.30
CA ALA A 27 7.72 -7.67 -3.10
C ALA A 27 6.95 -6.96 -1.99
N ASP A 28 6.11 -7.68 -1.24
CA ASP A 28 5.41 -7.06 -0.13
C ASP A 28 6.47 -6.55 0.86
N PHE A 29 6.31 -5.34 1.38
CA PHE A 29 7.26 -4.79 2.34
C PHE A 29 7.43 -5.71 3.57
N ARG A 30 6.39 -6.49 3.88
CA ARG A 30 6.34 -7.43 5.00
C ARG A 30 7.06 -8.75 4.74
N ASP A 31 7.56 -8.98 3.52
CA ASP A 31 8.26 -10.21 3.17
C ASP A 31 9.70 -10.26 3.71
N PRO A 32 10.15 -11.45 4.17
CA PRO A 32 9.44 -12.74 4.14
C PRO A 32 8.48 -12.98 5.34
N GLU A 33 7.37 -13.67 5.07
CA GLU A 33 6.25 -13.87 6.01
C GLU A 33 6.61 -14.56 7.34
N ASN A 34 7.69 -15.34 7.41
CA ASN A 34 8.07 -16.07 8.62
C ASN A 34 9.28 -15.46 9.36
N LYS A 35 9.75 -14.28 8.95
CA LYS A 35 10.92 -13.63 9.56
C LYS A 35 10.53 -12.39 10.34
N GLN A 36 11.11 -12.21 11.53
CA GLN A 36 11.04 -10.92 12.23
C GLN A 36 12.04 -9.93 11.62
N PHE A 37 11.64 -8.68 11.55
CA PHE A 37 12.51 -7.58 11.23
C PHE A 37 13.11 -7.02 12.52
N ILE A 38 14.44 -6.94 12.56
CA ILE A 38 15.14 -6.19 13.61
C ILE A 38 15.11 -4.72 13.20
N VAL A 39 14.50 -3.92 14.06
CA VAL A 39 14.31 -2.47 13.87
C VAL A 39 15.27 -1.74 14.80
N TRP A 40 15.99 -0.76 14.26
CA TRP A 40 16.81 0.12 15.10
C TRP A 40 15.93 0.93 16.07
N PRO A 41 16.15 0.87 17.39
CA PRO A 41 15.26 1.52 18.37
C PRO A 41 15.30 3.05 18.38
N ASN A 42 16.36 3.68 17.89
CA ASN A 42 16.41 5.13 17.83
C ASN A 42 15.63 5.62 16.61
N ILE A 43 14.49 6.27 16.86
CA ILE A 43 13.57 6.79 15.85
C ILE A 43 13.68 8.32 15.86
N PRO A 44 14.29 8.92 14.83
CA PRO A 44 14.27 10.37 14.66
C PRO A 44 12.85 10.88 14.47
N VAL A 45 12.51 11.96 15.15
CA VAL A 45 11.22 12.65 15.03
C VAL A 45 11.51 14.10 14.66
N ILE A 46 11.08 14.54 13.48
CA ILE A 46 11.50 15.80 12.87
C ILE A 46 10.29 16.65 12.54
N ARG A 47 10.34 17.95 12.81
CA ARG A 47 9.29 18.88 12.39
C ARG A 47 9.42 19.20 10.90
N ALA A 48 8.32 19.11 10.15
CA ALA A 48 8.33 19.30 8.71
C ALA A 48 8.50 20.76 8.23
N SER A 49 8.44 21.76 9.12
CA SER A 49 8.42 23.19 8.77
C SER A 49 9.80 23.82 8.52
N ASP A 50 10.89 23.14 8.82
CA ASP A 50 12.21 23.78 8.88
C ASP A 50 12.99 23.57 7.58
N PHE A 51 12.58 24.25 6.50
CA PHE A 51 13.15 24.07 5.14
C PHE A 51 14.69 24.22 5.06
N GLU A 52 15.33 25.07 5.88
CA GLU A 52 16.80 25.23 5.89
C GLU A 52 17.53 24.13 6.67
N GLU A 53 16.91 23.60 7.74
CA GLU A 53 17.46 22.49 8.53
C GLU A 53 17.20 21.15 7.83
N TYR A 54 16.09 21.07 7.10
CA TYR A 54 15.69 19.95 6.27
C TYR A 54 16.68 19.66 5.15
N GLU A 55 17.37 20.66 4.57
CA GLU A 55 18.37 20.40 3.51
C GLU A 55 19.57 19.56 3.99
N ARG A 56 20.03 19.73 5.25
CA ARG A 56 21.08 18.88 5.81
C ARG A 56 20.58 17.45 6.08
N ASP A 57 19.37 17.33 6.60
CA ASP A 57 18.77 16.03 6.93
C ASP A 57 18.29 15.29 5.68
N ARG A 58 17.93 16.01 4.62
CA ARG A 58 17.46 15.49 3.33
C ARG A 58 18.48 14.59 2.69
N LYS A 59 19.77 14.92 2.78
CA LYS A 59 20.82 14.02 2.29
C LYS A 59 20.82 12.71 3.06
N ILE A 60 20.70 12.75 4.40
CA ILE A 60 20.63 11.55 5.22
C ILE A 60 19.40 10.72 4.85
N PHE A 61 18.21 11.33 4.73
CA PHE A 61 17.01 10.61 4.29
C PHE A 61 17.18 9.99 2.91
N THR A 62 17.67 10.76 1.94
CA THR A 62 17.92 10.26 0.58
C THR A 62 18.88 9.08 0.60
N ASP A 63 19.97 9.20 1.37
CA ASP A 63 20.96 8.14 1.50
C ASP A 63 20.37 6.90 2.19
N LEU A 64 19.43 7.02 3.13
CA LEU A 64 18.75 5.88 3.76
C LEU A 64 17.91 5.06 2.77
N HIS A 65 17.34 5.70 1.75
CA HIS A 65 16.56 5.06 0.68
C HIS A 65 17.42 4.47 -0.44
N LEU A 66 18.75 4.56 -0.33
CA LEU A 66 19.67 3.85 -1.23
C LEU A 66 20.00 2.46 -0.67
N LEU A 67 20.20 1.50 -1.57
CA LEU A 67 20.69 0.15 -1.26
C LEU A 67 21.93 0.18 -0.33
N LYS A 68 21.85 -0.48 0.83
CA LYS A 68 22.98 -0.73 1.73
C LYS A 68 23.37 -2.21 1.69
N ALA A 69 24.03 -2.60 0.60
CA ALA A 69 24.44 -4.01 0.39
C ALA A 69 25.66 -4.40 1.23
N ASP A 70 26.57 -3.46 1.52
CA ASP A 70 27.76 -3.73 2.31
C ASP A 70 27.55 -3.40 3.80
N PRO A 71 28.12 -4.20 4.73
CA PRO A 71 27.98 -3.95 6.17
C PRO A 71 28.51 -2.60 6.66
N GLY A 72 29.43 -1.96 5.93
CA GLY A 72 29.99 -0.65 6.29
C GLY A 72 29.00 0.49 6.05
N THR A 73 28.23 0.43 4.95
CA THR A 73 27.17 1.40 4.69
C THR A 73 25.98 1.23 5.62
N ILE A 74 25.73 0.02 6.14
CA ILE A 74 24.76 -0.21 7.22
C ILE A 74 25.20 0.50 8.50
N THR A 75 26.44 0.31 8.96
CA THR A 75 26.94 1.00 10.16
C THR A 75 26.90 2.52 10.03
N ALA A 76 27.19 3.05 8.85
CA ALA A 76 27.10 4.48 8.57
C ALA A 76 25.63 4.97 8.58
N ALA A 77 24.71 4.18 8.02
CA ALA A 77 23.27 4.49 8.05
C ALA A 77 22.75 4.55 9.48
N LEU A 78 23.04 3.56 10.32
CA LEU A 78 22.62 3.55 11.73
C LEU A 78 23.20 4.75 12.51
N ALA A 79 24.48 5.07 12.30
CA ALA A 79 25.11 6.25 12.91
C ALA A 79 24.43 7.56 12.47
N ALA A 80 24.00 7.65 11.22
CA ALA A 80 23.29 8.82 10.71
C ALA A 80 21.87 8.93 11.32
N VAL A 81 21.16 7.81 11.49
CA VAL A 81 19.88 7.77 12.23
C VAL A 81 20.07 8.24 13.66
N ASP A 82 21.10 7.77 14.37
CA ASP A 82 21.40 8.22 15.73
C ASP A 82 21.72 9.71 15.78
N SER A 83 22.47 10.23 14.80
CA SER A 83 22.75 11.66 14.70
C SER A 83 21.47 12.47 14.53
N LEU A 84 20.55 12.04 13.66
CA LEU A 84 19.26 12.71 13.47
C LEU A 84 18.40 12.69 14.74
N GLN A 85 18.34 11.54 15.42
CA GLN A 85 17.57 11.43 16.65
C GLN A 85 18.13 12.37 17.73
N ASN A 86 19.43 12.35 17.97
CA ASN A 86 20.07 13.20 18.99
C ASN A 86 19.90 14.69 18.69
N HIS A 87 19.95 15.06 17.41
CA HIS A 87 19.81 16.45 16.95
C HIS A 87 18.41 17.00 17.21
N HIS A 88 17.36 16.21 16.97
CA HIS A 88 15.97 16.67 17.07
C HIS A 88 15.29 16.40 18.42
N GLU A 89 15.77 15.42 19.20
CA GLU A 89 15.07 14.93 20.40
C GLU A 89 14.66 16.03 21.38
N ARG A 90 15.59 16.92 21.77
CA ARG A 90 15.30 17.97 22.75
C ARG A 90 14.23 18.95 22.26
N ARG A 91 14.29 19.32 20.97
CA ARG A 91 13.32 20.24 20.37
C ARG A 91 11.95 19.59 20.27
N THR A 92 11.89 18.35 19.79
CA THR A 92 10.63 17.60 19.68
C THR A 92 10.01 17.38 21.05
N LEU A 93 10.80 17.03 22.07
CA LEU A 93 10.29 16.87 23.44
C LEU A 93 9.72 18.19 23.98
N ALA A 94 10.37 19.32 23.71
CA ALA A 94 9.86 20.64 24.10
C ALA A 94 8.57 21.02 23.35
N ASP A 95 8.47 20.72 22.06
CA ASP A 95 7.30 21.07 21.23
C ASP A 95 6.09 20.17 21.52
N LEU A 96 6.34 18.87 21.74
CA LEU A 96 5.29 17.87 21.92
C LEU A 96 4.99 17.52 23.39
N GLY A 97 5.87 17.88 24.32
CA GLY A 97 5.76 17.57 25.74
C GLY A 97 5.93 16.07 26.08
N ARG A 98 6.32 15.24 25.12
CA ARG A 98 6.53 13.79 25.29
C ARG A 98 7.43 13.21 24.20
N SER A 99 8.03 12.05 24.46
CA SER A 99 8.80 11.30 23.47
C SER A 99 7.88 10.42 22.62
N LEU A 100 7.70 10.78 21.34
CA LEU A 100 6.99 9.96 20.37
C LEU A 100 7.71 8.63 20.09
N ASN A 101 9.05 8.60 20.19
CA ASN A 101 9.82 7.36 20.05
C ASN A 101 9.41 6.34 21.12
N ALA A 102 9.51 6.72 22.40
CA ALA A 102 9.16 5.84 23.51
C ALA A 102 7.67 5.46 23.49
N GLN A 103 6.78 6.40 23.15
CA GLN A 103 5.35 6.15 23.04
C GLN A 103 5.03 5.13 21.93
N LEU A 104 5.64 5.26 20.76
CA LEU A 104 5.40 4.35 19.63
C LEU A 104 5.79 2.91 19.98
N ILE A 105 7.01 2.71 20.50
CA ILE A 105 7.51 1.38 20.86
C ILE A 105 6.63 0.77 21.96
N GLY A 106 6.28 1.55 23.00
CA GLY A 106 5.44 1.07 24.10
C GLY A 106 4.03 0.67 23.67
N GLU A 107 3.40 1.41 22.75
CA GLU A 107 2.07 1.07 22.22
C GLU A 107 2.13 -0.15 21.27
N LEU A 108 3.17 -0.29 20.45
CA LEU A 108 3.39 -1.50 19.64
C LEU A 108 3.52 -2.75 20.52
N ASP A 109 4.30 -2.67 21.59
CA ASP A 109 4.45 -3.78 22.55
C ASP A 109 3.13 -4.10 23.26
N LYS A 110 2.35 -3.08 23.61
CA LYS A 110 1.02 -3.25 24.20
C LYS A 110 0.06 -3.93 23.22
N PHE A 111 0.04 -3.55 21.95
CA PHE A 111 -0.77 -4.24 20.93
C PHE A 111 -0.33 -5.70 20.73
N ALA A 112 0.97 -5.97 20.71
CA ALA A 112 1.50 -7.32 20.63
C ALA A 112 1.02 -8.19 21.82
N ARG A 113 1.08 -7.66 23.04
CA ARG A 113 0.56 -8.35 24.24
C ARG A 113 -0.95 -8.57 24.18
N ASN A 114 -1.71 -7.53 23.86
CA ASN A 114 -3.17 -7.61 23.79
C ASN A 114 -3.66 -8.58 22.70
N GLY A 115 -2.94 -8.64 21.57
CA GLY A 115 -3.22 -9.56 20.48
C GLY A 115 -2.65 -10.97 20.65
N ASN A 116 -2.03 -11.29 21.79
CA ASN A 116 -1.33 -12.56 22.05
C ASN A 116 -0.29 -12.94 20.98
N VAL A 117 0.35 -11.93 20.37
CA VAL A 117 1.36 -12.11 19.33
C VAL A 117 2.70 -12.46 19.98
N LYS A 118 3.04 -13.76 20.02
CA LYS A 118 4.27 -14.27 20.67
C LYS A 118 5.56 -13.81 19.98
N GLN A 119 5.51 -13.62 18.66
CA GLN A 119 6.66 -13.20 17.86
C GLN A 119 6.26 -12.05 16.95
N PRO A 120 6.24 -10.80 17.48
CA PRO A 120 5.88 -9.64 16.68
C PRO A 120 6.81 -9.50 15.47
N LYS A 121 6.23 -9.25 14.30
CA LYS A 121 6.97 -8.97 13.07
C LYS A 121 8.07 -7.92 13.20
N LEU A 122 7.84 -6.87 13.98
CA LEU A 122 8.82 -5.84 14.30
C LEU A 122 9.42 -6.10 15.67
N ARG A 123 10.74 -6.20 15.75
CA ARG A 123 11.47 -6.32 17.01
C ARG A 123 12.46 -5.18 17.13
N PHE A 124 12.22 -4.26 18.07
CA PHE A 124 13.12 -3.16 18.37
C PHE A 124 14.28 -3.69 19.22
N ASP A 125 15.48 -3.70 18.66
CA ASP A 125 16.67 -4.26 19.30
C ASP A 125 17.92 -3.62 18.68
N PHE A 126 18.88 -3.24 19.53
CA PHE A 126 20.16 -2.69 19.08
C PHE A 126 21.14 -3.76 18.54
N ALA A 127 20.70 -4.99 18.30
CA ALA A 127 21.51 -6.11 17.79
C ALA A 127 22.81 -6.37 18.59
N ASN A 128 22.79 -6.12 19.90
CA ASN A 128 23.96 -6.16 20.80
C ASN A 128 25.12 -5.24 20.37
N ILE A 129 24.81 -4.09 19.79
CA ILE A 129 25.72 -2.95 19.58
C ILE A 129 25.14 -1.72 20.29
N SER A 130 25.98 -0.78 20.69
CA SER A 130 25.51 0.50 21.26
C SER A 130 25.64 1.64 20.25
N PRO A 131 24.82 2.69 20.34
CA PRO A 131 25.03 3.92 19.57
C PRO A 131 26.45 4.50 19.74
N GLN A 132 27.07 4.34 20.91
CA GLN A 132 28.44 4.79 21.16
C GLN A 132 29.48 3.98 20.35
N ASP A 133 29.24 2.69 20.11
CA ASP A 133 30.12 1.86 19.28
C ASP A 133 30.14 2.37 17.83
N LEU A 134 29.00 2.83 17.32
CA LEU A 134 28.89 3.39 15.98
C LEU A 134 29.67 4.71 15.83
N GLN A 135 29.85 5.49 16.90
CA GLN A 135 30.63 6.72 16.87
C GLN A 135 32.15 6.49 16.96
N ARG A 136 32.57 5.36 17.54
CA ARG A 136 33.99 5.06 17.82
C ARG A 136 34.68 4.20 16.75
N GLN A 137 34.04 3.99 15.60
CA GLN A 137 34.54 3.11 14.52
C GLN A 137 35.98 3.40 14.11
N LEU A 138 36.38 4.68 14.06
CA LEU A 138 37.73 5.10 13.65
C LEU A 138 38.83 4.72 14.66
N ALA A 139 38.45 4.44 15.91
CA ALA A 139 39.37 4.06 16.98
C ALA A 139 39.46 2.53 17.19
N MET A 140 38.63 1.74 16.48
CA MET A 140 38.58 0.28 16.61
C MET A 140 39.65 -0.38 15.74
N ASP A 141 40.13 -1.54 16.20
CA ASP A 141 40.95 -2.40 15.34
C ASP A 141 40.11 -3.07 14.23
N THR A 142 40.78 -3.72 13.28
CA THR A 142 40.10 -4.36 12.14
C THR A 142 39.18 -5.51 12.56
N ALA A 143 39.54 -6.27 13.59
CA ALA A 143 38.75 -7.41 14.04
C ALA A 143 37.48 -6.95 14.77
N GLU A 144 37.59 -5.94 15.62
CA GLU A 144 36.48 -5.28 16.30
C GLU A 144 35.53 -4.62 15.31
N LEU A 145 36.06 -3.88 14.33
CA LEU A 145 35.24 -3.26 13.29
C LEU A 145 34.46 -4.29 12.47
N ASN A 146 35.07 -5.43 12.14
CA ASN A 146 34.39 -6.52 11.44
C ASN A 146 33.28 -7.15 12.29
N LYS A 147 33.48 -7.30 13.60
CA LYS A 147 32.44 -7.77 14.53
C LYS A 147 31.28 -6.79 14.61
N LEU A 148 31.57 -5.48 14.71
CA LEU A 148 30.56 -4.42 14.72
C LEU A 148 29.71 -4.47 13.44
N LYS A 149 30.36 -4.49 12.28
CA LYS A 149 29.70 -4.60 10.96
C LYS A 149 28.78 -5.81 10.86
N LYS A 150 29.23 -6.99 11.32
CA LYS A 150 28.43 -8.22 11.32
C LYS A 150 27.20 -8.15 12.24
N LYS A 151 27.32 -7.47 13.38
CA LYS A 151 26.18 -7.24 14.28
C LYS A 151 25.21 -6.22 13.69
N ALA A 152 25.72 -5.10 13.19
CA ALA A 152 24.92 -4.05 12.56
C ALA A 152 24.12 -4.57 11.36
N SER A 153 24.67 -5.50 10.57
CA SER A 153 23.95 -6.13 9.45
C SER A 153 22.75 -6.99 9.87
N GLN A 154 22.56 -7.26 11.16
CA GLN A 154 21.34 -7.91 11.67
C GLN A 154 20.16 -6.94 11.69
N VAL A 155 20.41 -5.64 11.82
CA VAL A 155 19.38 -4.60 11.75
C VAL A 155 18.89 -4.51 10.31
N THR A 156 17.60 -4.75 10.12
CA THR A 156 16.97 -4.81 8.79
C THR A 156 16.21 -3.54 8.45
N LEU A 157 15.65 -2.88 9.47
CA LEU A 157 14.77 -1.72 9.31
C LEU A 157 15.26 -0.55 10.15
N VAL A 158 15.05 0.65 9.62
CA VAL A 158 15.10 1.91 10.37
C VAL A 158 13.77 2.63 10.21
N ILE A 159 13.44 3.48 11.18
CA ILE A 159 12.22 4.28 11.17
C ILE A 159 12.60 5.73 11.41
N TYR A 160 11.96 6.65 10.69
CA TYR A 160 11.94 8.06 11.01
C TYR A 160 10.53 8.62 10.90
N ILE A 161 10.24 9.68 11.66
CA ILE A 161 8.93 10.32 11.70
C ILE A 161 9.10 11.79 11.37
N THR A 162 8.31 12.30 10.43
CA THR A 162 8.12 13.74 10.29
C THR A 162 6.76 14.14 10.85
N TYR A 163 6.66 15.34 11.40
CA TYR A 163 5.40 15.84 11.94
C TYR A 163 5.10 17.28 11.54
N THR A 164 3.82 17.56 11.36
CA THR A 164 3.27 18.88 11.09
C THR A 164 2.20 19.20 12.12
N ARG A 165 2.33 20.34 12.78
CA ARG A 165 1.31 20.85 13.69
C ARG A 165 0.22 21.53 12.88
N LEU A 166 -1.01 21.07 13.04
CA LEU A 166 -2.19 21.66 12.41
C LEU A 166 -2.86 22.62 13.39
N GLU A 167 -3.96 23.24 12.98
CA GLU A 167 -4.74 24.11 13.86
C GLU A 167 -5.20 23.37 15.14
N GLY A 168 -5.18 24.09 16.26
CA GLY A 168 -5.53 23.54 17.57
C GLY A 168 -4.48 22.56 18.11
N ASN A 169 -4.94 21.39 18.58
CA ASN A 169 -4.11 20.36 19.21
C ASN A 169 -3.82 19.16 18.28
N LEU A 170 -4.05 19.32 16.98
CA LEU A 170 -3.90 18.26 16.00
C LEU A 170 -2.46 18.19 15.48
N LEU A 171 -1.97 16.96 15.35
CA LEU A 171 -0.68 16.65 14.78
C LEU A 171 -0.90 15.69 13.61
N GLN A 172 -0.29 15.99 12.47
CA GLN A 172 -0.12 15.02 11.40
C GLN A 172 1.27 14.41 11.53
N LEU A 173 1.34 13.09 11.62
CA LEU A 173 2.58 12.31 11.58
C LEU A 173 2.70 11.59 10.25
N VAL A 174 3.90 11.58 9.69
CA VAL A 174 4.32 10.68 8.62
C VAL A 174 5.45 9.83 9.14
N CYS A 175 5.18 8.58 9.45
CA CYS A 175 6.18 7.60 9.85
C CYS A 175 6.64 6.84 8.61
N THR A 176 7.94 6.78 8.36
CA THR A 176 8.51 6.03 7.25
C THR A 176 9.43 4.94 7.78
N VAL A 177 9.12 3.71 7.40
CA VAL A 177 9.91 2.51 7.71
C VAL A 177 10.72 2.16 6.45
N VAL A 178 12.04 2.03 6.58
CA VAL A 178 12.96 1.79 5.45
C VAL A 178 13.70 0.48 5.64
N LYS A 179 13.74 -0.37 4.61
CA LYS A 179 14.59 -1.56 4.53
C LYS A 179 16.01 -1.14 4.14
N LEU A 180 16.97 -1.32 5.04
CA LEU A 180 18.37 -0.98 4.75
C LEU A 180 18.93 -1.81 3.58
N ALA A 181 18.48 -3.06 3.45
CA ALA A 181 18.98 -4.00 2.46
C ALA A 181 18.65 -3.65 1.00
N ASN A 182 17.72 -2.73 0.72
CA ASN A 182 17.35 -2.35 -0.65
C ASN A 182 16.81 -0.92 -0.80
N GLY A 183 16.59 -0.19 0.30
CA GLY A 183 16.03 1.16 0.28
C GLY A 183 14.52 1.21 0.08
N GLU A 184 13.82 0.06 -0.04
CA GLU A 184 12.36 0.06 -0.06
C GLU A 184 11.82 0.72 1.21
N SER A 185 10.68 1.39 1.10
CA SER A 185 10.05 2.04 2.24
C SER A 185 8.54 1.88 2.26
N GLN A 186 7.98 1.84 3.46
CA GLN A 186 6.54 1.93 3.71
C GLN A 186 6.28 3.11 4.64
N SER A 187 5.39 4.01 4.23
CA SER A 187 4.98 5.16 5.04
C SER A 187 3.58 4.98 5.60
N PHE A 188 3.35 5.56 6.78
CA PHE A 188 2.08 5.58 7.49
C PHE A 188 1.78 7.03 7.86
N VAL A 189 0.56 7.48 7.56
CA VAL A 189 0.12 8.84 7.83
C VAL A 189 -1.04 8.82 8.79
N VAL A 190 -0.92 9.57 9.89
CA VAL A 190 -1.97 9.68 10.89
C VAL A 190 -2.14 11.14 11.28
N THR A 191 -3.38 11.60 11.34
CA THR A 191 -3.73 12.92 11.87
C THR A 191 -4.61 12.76 13.09
N ALA A 192 -4.17 13.24 14.25
CA ALA A 192 -4.91 13.11 15.50
C ALA A 192 -4.44 14.11 16.57
N PRO A 193 -5.19 14.24 17.70
CA PRO A 193 -4.72 15.03 18.82
C PRO A 193 -3.40 14.50 19.38
N ILE A 194 -2.53 15.40 19.84
CA ILE A 194 -1.17 15.08 20.30
C ILE A 194 -1.12 13.95 21.34
N ASN A 195 -2.16 13.82 22.16
CA ASN A 195 -2.23 12.80 23.22
C ASN A 195 -2.42 11.38 22.67
N PHE A 196 -3.06 11.23 21.51
CA PHE A 196 -3.47 9.94 20.94
C PHE A 196 -2.70 9.57 19.68
N VAL A 197 -2.05 10.54 19.03
CA VAL A 197 -1.43 10.35 17.72
C VAL A 197 -0.38 9.22 17.70
N GLY A 198 0.40 9.04 18.77
CA GLY A 198 1.35 7.92 18.89
C GLY A 198 0.66 6.55 18.96
N GLN A 199 -0.48 6.45 19.65
CA GLN A 199 -1.27 5.21 19.74
C GLN A 199 -1.89 4.85 18.38
N TYR A 200 -2.46 5.83 17.69
CA TYR A 200 -3.03 5.59 16.36
C TYR A 200 -1.96 5.23 15.33
N LEU A 201 -0.80 5.88 15.38
CA LEU A 201 0.33 5.51 14.54
C LEU A 201 0.81 4.07 14.84
N ALA A 202 0.92 3.70 16.10
CA ALA A 202 1.26 2.33 16.49
C ALA A 202 0.24 1.31 15.97
N LEU A 203 -1.06 1.64 16.01
CA LEU A 203 -2.13 0.77 15.52
C LEU A 203 -2.04 0.55 14.00
N GLU A 204 -1.83 1.61 13.21
CA GLU A 204 -1.64 1.50 11.76
C GLU A 204 -0.45 0.60 11.40
N ILE A 205 0.70 0.83 12.06
CA ILE A 205 1.90 0.03 11.86
C ILE A 205 1.65 -1.42 12.28
N PHE A 206 1.03 -1.65 13.44
CA PHE A 206 0.73 -2.98 13.95
C PHE A 206 -0.19 -3.75 13.01
N ASN A 207 -1.29 -3.13 12.56
CA ASN A 207 -2.24 -3.73 11.63
C ASN A 207 -1.58 -4.05 10.29
N TYR A 208 -0.69 -3.20 9.79
CA TYR A 208 0.04 -3.49 8.56
C TYR A 208 0.92 -4.73 8.72
N PHE A 209 1.76 -4.78 9.76
CA PHE A 209 2.76 -5.85 9.92
C PHE A 209 2.22 -7.16 10.49
N GLN A 210 1.19 -7.12 11.33
CA GLN A 210 0.59 -8.33 11.95
C GLN A 210 -0.75 -8.72 11.33
N GLY A 211 -1.41 -7.81 10.61
CA GLY A 211 -2.72 -8.08 10.03
C GLY A 211 -2.67 -9.09 8.90
N ASN A 212 -3.85 -9.63 8.59
CA ASN A 212 -4.00 -10.61 7.53
C ASN A 212 -3.51 -10.07 6.18
N ARG A 213 -2.82 -10.93 5.45
CA ARG A 213 -2.49 -10.68 4.05
C ARG A 213 -3.66 -11.14 3.20
N PHE A 214 -4.44 -10.19 2.71
CA PHE A 214 -5.46 -10.52 1.72
C PHE A 214 -4.78 -10.72 0.36
N PRO A 215 -5.13 -11.78 -0.38
CA PRO A 215 -4.70 -11.90 -1.76
C PRO A 215 -5.21 -10.69 -2.56
N LYS A 216 -4.51 -10.37 -3.66
CA LYS A 216 -5.00 -9.34 -4.58
C LYS A 216 -6.42 -9.69 -5.00
N HIS A 217 -7.29 -8.67 -5.03
CA HIS A 217 -8.65 -8.84 -5.52
C HIS A 217 -8.62 -9.45 -6.93
N GLN A 218 -9.50 -10.43 -7.15
CA GLN A 218 -9.68 -11.06 -8.45
C GLN A 218 -11.03 -10.61 -8.99
N ASP A 219 -11.02 -10.10 -10.22
CA ASP A 219 -12.24 -9.74 -10.95
C ASP A 219 -13.19 -10.96 -10.96
N PRO A 220 -14.41 -10.85 -10.43
CA PRO A 220 -15.36 -11.96 -10.36
C PRO A 220 -15.86 -12.38 -11.74
N MET A 221 -15.70 -11.56 -12.78
CA MET A 221 -16.12 -11.82 -14.16
C MET A 221 -14.99 -11.54 -15.15
N PRO A 222 -13.88 -12.29 -15.10
CA PRO A 222 -12.66 -11.96 -15.84
C PRO A 222 -12.83 -12.03 -17.37
N ASP A 223 -13.82 -12.81 -17.85
CA ASP A 223 -14.14 -12.93 -19.28
C ASP A 223 -15.15 -11.88 -19.77
N ARG A 224 -15.62 -11.01 -18.88
CA ARG A 224 -16.59 -9.95 -19.19
C ARG A 224 -15.94 -8.58 -19.19
N GLU A 225 -16.54 -7.68 -19.94
CA GLU A 225 -16.17 -6.28 -20.01
C GLU A 225 -17.41 -5.42 -19.84
N TRP A 226 -17.33 -4.45 -18.93
CA TRP A 226 -18.34 -3.43 -18.74
C TRP A 226 -18.15 -2.29 -19.73
N LEU A 227 -19.24 -1.88 -20.36
CA LEU A 227 -19.28 -0.70 -21.21
C LEU A 227 -20.17 0.33 -20.55
N ALA A 228 -19.68 1.57 -20.48
CA ALA A 228 -20.47 2.71 -20.06
C ALA A 228 -21.65 2.96 -21.02
N ALA A 229 -22.64 3.71 -20.55
CA ALA A 229 -23.65 4.28 -21.42
C ALA A 229 -23.00 5.07 -22.55
N GLY A 230 -23.65 5.10 -23.72
CA GLY A 230 -23.14 5.87 -24.85
C GLY A 230 -22.91 7.34 -24.53
N PRO A 231 -21.97 8.03 -25.20
CA PRO A 231 -21.59 9.40 -24.85
C PRO A 231 -22.76 10.37 -24.74
N GLY A 232 -23.75 10.26 -25.63
CA GLY A 232 -24.97 11.09 -25.62
C GLY A 232 -25.98 10.74 -24.51
N HIS A 233 -25.84 9.58 -23.86
CA HIS A 233 -26.66 9.16 -22.72
C HIS A 233 -25.94 9.37 -21.39
N THR A 234 -24.72 9.91 -21.41
CA THR A 234 -23.96 10.18 -20.19
C THR A 234 -24.77 11.09 -19.28
N ASN A 235 -25.03 10.64 -18.05
CA ASN A 235 -25.84 11.34 -17.06
C ASN A 235 -27.32 11.57 -17.42
N GLN A 236 -27.83 10.94 -18.48
CA GLN A 236 -29.25 10.99 -18.84
C GLN A 236 -29.95 9.68 -18.47
N LEU A 237 -31.19 9.79 -18.00
CA LEU A 237 -32.08 8.64 -17.82
C LEU A 237 -32.70 8.31 -19.18
N VAL A 238 -32.63 7.05 -19.60
CA VAL A 238 -33.14 6.61 -20.91
C VAL A 238 -34.13 5.47 -20.75
N SER A 239 -34.95 5.22 -21.77
CA SER A 239 -35.87 4.08 -21.76
C SER A 239 -35.14 2.74 -21.90
N HIS A 240 -35.76 1.67 -21.40
CA HIS A 240 -35.21 0.31 -21.49
C HIS A 240 -34.86 -0.08 -22.93
N GLU A 241 -35.76 0.20 -23.88
CA GLU A 241 -35.56 -0.10 -25.30
C GLU A 241 -34.40 0.71 -25.91
N MET A 242 -34.20 1.96 -25.49
CA MET A 242 -33.05 2.75 -25.93
C MET A 242 -31.74 2.15 -25.41
N ALA A 243 -31.68 1.83 -24.12
CA ALA A 243 -30.53 1.20 -23.48
C ALA A 243 -30.19 -0.15 -24.14
N LYS A 244 -31.20 -1.00 -24.35
CA LYS A 244 -31.07 -2.31 -24.99
C LYS A 244 -30.55 -2.21 -26.43
N ARG A 245 -31.08 -1.28 -27.24
CA ARG A 245 -30.59 -1.05 -28.61
C ARG A 245 -29.15 -0.56 -28.62
N TYR A 246 -28.79 0.33 -27.70
CA TYR A 246 -27.41 0.79 -27.59
C TYR A 246 -26.46 -0.35 -27.21
N CYS A 247 -26.77 -1.13 -26.17
CA CYS A 247 -25.92 -2.26 -25.81
C CYS A 247 -25.74 -3.24 -26.97
N LYS A 248 -26.83 -3.56 -27.69
CA LYS A 248 -26.76 -4.42 -28.88
C LYS A 248 -25.84 -3.86 -29.97
N SER A 249 -25.81 -2.54 -30.19
CA SER A 249 -24.93 -1.92 -31.18
C SER A 249 -23.44 -2.07 -30.84
N GLN A 250 -23.12 -2.33 -29.57
CA GLN A 250 -21.77 -2.57 -29.06
C GLN A 250 -21.42 -4.07 -28.94
N ASN A 251 -22.22 -4.96 -29.55
CA ASN A 251 -22.15 -6.42 -29.33
C ASN A 251 -22.22 -6.79 -27.84
N ALA A 252 -23.05 -6.06 -27.10
CA ALA A 252 -23.25 -6.21 -25.67
C ALA A 252 -24.74 -6.38 -25.34
N GLU A 253 -25.02 -6.70 -24.09
CA GLU A 253 -26.37 -6.82 -23.55
C GLU A 253 -26.53 -5.92 -22.32
N LEU A 254 -27.78 -5.68 -21.92
CA LEU A 254 -28.03 -5.17 -20.58
C LEU A 254 -27.66 -6.27 -19.56
N PRO A 255 -27.02 -5.90 -18.44
CA PRO A 255 -26.63 -6.87 -17.42
C PRO A 255 -27.85 -7.44 -16.69
N THR A 256 -27.67 -8.62 -16.11
CA THR A 256 -28.56 -9.20 -15.11
C THR A 256 -28.37 -8.53 -13.75
N ALA A 257 -29.31 -8.74 -12.82
CA ALA A 257 -29.18 -8.23 -11.46
C ALA A 257 -27.91 -8.75 -10.77
N THR A 258 -27.62 -10.04 -10.91
CA THR A 258 -26.41 -10.68 -10.35
C THR A 258 -25.13 -10.12 -10.94
N GLU A 259 -25.09 -9.83 -12.25
CA GLU A 259 -23.93 -9.20 -12.88
C GLU A 259 -23.72 -7.77 -12.33
N ILE A 260 -24.78 -6.97 -12.17
CA ILE A 260 -24.64 -5.65 -11.54
C ILE A 260 -24.14 -5.78 -10.09
N GLU A 261 -24.69 -6.70 -9.30
CA GLU A 261 -24.28 -6.91 -7.90
C GLU A 261 -22.81 -7.33 -7.79
N MET A 262 -22.35 -8.25 -8.64
CA MET A 262 -20.94 -8.65 -8.71
C MET A 262 -20.05 -7.48 -9.16
N GLY A 263 -20.48 -6.71 -10.15
CA GLY A 263 -19.75 -5.54 -10.64
C GLY A 263 -19.68 -4.42 -9.60
N GLU A 264 -20.76 -4.16 -8.88
CA GLU A 264 -20.82 -3.19 -7.77
C GLU A 264 -19.86 -3.61 -6.65
N SER A 265 -19.84 -4.90 -6.30
CA SER A 265 -18.97 -5.45 -5.26
C SER A 265 -17.48 -5.42 -5.63
N ALA A 266 -17.15 -5.63 -6.91
CA ALA A 266 -15.77 -5.50 -7.41
C ALA A 266 -15.31 -4.03 -7.44
N GLY A 267 -16.25 -3.12 -7.70
CA GLY A 267 -15.99 -1.69 -7.81
C GLY A 267 -15.28 -1.30 -9.11
N PHE A 268 -15.37 -0.02 -9.46
CA PHE A 268 -14.93 0.52 -10.76
C PHE A 268 -13.45 0.24 -11.10
N TYR A 269 -12.56 0.23 -10.10
CA TYR A 269 -11.12 0.03 -10.33
C TYR A 269 -10.68 -1.43 -10.34
N ASN A 270 -11.58 -2.39 -10.10
CA ASN A 270 -11.24 -3.82 -10.09
C ASN A 270 -12.09 -4.66 -11.05
N GLY A 271 -12.45 -4.09 -12.20
CA GLY A 271 -13.24 -4.80 -13.22
C GLY A 271 -14.76 -4.75 -12.99
N GLY A 272 -15.21 -3.88 -12.09
CA GLY A 272 -16.62 -3.67 -11.75
C GLY A 272 -17.22 -2.38 -12.32
N VAL A 273 -18.31 -1.93 -11.68
CA VAL A 273 -19.02 -0.68 -12.00
C VAL A 273 -19.16 0.19 -10.77
N ALA A 274 -19.37 1.50 -10.97
CA ALA A 274 -19.74 2.42 -9.90
C ALA A 274 -21.18 2.89 -10.12
N LEU A 275 -22.09 2.44 -9.27
CA LEU A 275 -23.46 2.92 -9.30
C LEU A 275 -23.53 4.30 -8.66
N LYS A 276 -24.33 5.19 -9.25
CA LYS A 276 -24.68 6.47 -8.64
C LYS A 276 -25.58 6.21 -7.44
N ALA A 277 -25.39 6.96 -6.36
CA ALA A 277 -26.29 6.89 -5.21
C ALA A 277 -27.74 7.19 -5.63
N ASP A 278 -28.69 6.56 -4.94
CA ASP A 278 -30.14 6.77 -5.08
C ASP A 278 -30.66 6.74 -6.52
N SER A 279 -30.08 5.86 -7.34
CA SER A 279 -30.32 5.78 -8.78
C SER A 279 -30.83 4.41 -9.20
N LEU A 280 -31.63 4.40 -10.27
CA LEU A 280 -32.14 3.18 -10.90
C LEU A 280 -31.33 2.85 -12.16
N TYR A 281 -31.14 1.56 -12.39
CA TYR A 281 -30.44 1.00 -13.54
C TYR A 281 -31.31 -0.03 -14.27
N HIS A 282 -31.34 0.04 -15.60
CA HIS A 282 -31.97 -0.99 -16.43
C HIS A 282 -31.21 -2.31 -16.36
N ILE A 283 -31.93 -3.39 -16.06
CA ILE A 283 -31.42 -4.76 -16.17
C ILE A 283 -32.13 -5.52 -17.28
N LYS A 284 -31.53 -6.63 -17.72
CA LYS A 284 -31.96 -7.46 -18.85
C LYS A 284 -33.44 -7.83 -18.85
N THR A 285 -34.04 -7.99 -17.67
CA THR A 285 -35.44 -8.40 -17.49
C THR A 285 -36.45 -7.29 -17.76
N GLY A 286 -36.01 -6.05 -17.96
CA GLY A 286 -36.90 -4.88 -18.07
C GLY A 286 -37.27 -4.27 -16.72
N MET A 287 -36.81 -4.86 -15.62
CA MET A 287 -36.93 -4.34 -14.25
C MET A 287 -35.80 -3.32 -13.97
N TYR A 288 -35.86 -2.68 -12.80
CA TYR A 288 -34.77 -1.85 -12.30
C TYR A 288 -33.92 -2.56 -11.27
N TYR A 289 -32.63 -2.26 -11.29
CA TYR A 289 -31.73 -2.44 -10.16
C TYR A 289 -31.57 -1.08 -9.44
N SER A 290 -31.82 -1.06 -8.14
CA SER A 290 -31.64 0.11 -7.27
C SER A 290 -30.26 0.07 -6.61
N SER A 291 -29.56 1.20 -6.63
CA SER A 291 -28.32 1.39 -5.89
C SER A 291 -28.53 1.69 -4.40
N GLU A 292 -29.78 1.84 -3.93
CA GLU A 292 -30.06 2.11 -2.51
C GLU A 292 -29.69 0.89 -1.66
N THR A 293 -28.86 1.14 -0.64
CA THR A 293 -28.34 0.12 0.27
C THR A 293 -29.29 -0.21 1.43
N GLN A 294 -30.34 0.58 1.65
CA GLN A 294 -31.25 0.47 2.82
C GLN A 294 -32.73 0.33 2.45
N ASP A 295 -33.04 -0.22 1.28
CA ASP A 295 -34.44 -0.39 0.87
C ASP A 295 -35.02 -1.73 1.36
N VAL A 296 -36.16 -1.64 2.06
CA VAL A 296 -36.96 -2.78 2.54
C VAL A 296 -37.59 -3.57 1.37
N ALA A 297 -37.80 -2.92 0.21
CA ALA A 297 -38.35 -3.56 -0.99
C ALA A 297 -37.32 -4.37 -1.80
N GLY A 298 -36.04 -4.32 -1.42
CA GLY A 298 -34.94 -5.02 -2.10
C GLY A 298 -34.40 -4.30 -3.34
N LYS A 299 -33.26 -4.78 -3.84
CA LYS A 299 -32.54 -4.12 -4.95
C LYS A 299 -33.22 -4.22 -6.31
N ILE A 300 -34.17 -5.12 -6.53
CA ILE A 300 -34.85 -5.30 -7.81
C ILE A 300 -36.26 -4.71 -7.73
N ARG A 301 -36.57 -3.73 -8.57
CA ARG A 301 -37.86 -3.04 -8.56
C ARG A 301 -38.66 -3.23 -9.86
N PRO A 302 -39.99 -3.45 -9.78
CA PRO A 302 -40.84 -3.37 -10.94
C PRO A 302 -40.90 -1.95 -11.50
N VAL A 303 -41.18 -1.85 -12.80
CA VAL A 303 -41.46 -0.56 -13.44
C VAL A 303 -42.86 -0.11 -13.00
N SER A 304 -42.96 0.95 -12.20
CA SER A 304 -44.25 1.60 -11.90
C SER A 304 -44.69 2.47 -13.08
N ILE A 305 -45.99 2.43 -13.41
CA ILE A 305 -46.59 3.09 -14.59
C ILE A 305 -46.56 4.63 -14.46
N GLU A 306 -46.43 5.17 -13.24
CA GLU A 306 -46.57 6.59 -12.95
C GLU A 306 -45.35 7.45 -13.36
N ASN A 307 -44.17 6.87 -13.51
CA ASN A 307 -43.00 7.56 -14.02
C ASN A 307 -42.58 6.91 -15.33
N ALA A 308 -42.41 7.71 -16.38
CA ALA A 308 -41.81 7.26 -17.63
C ALA A 308 -40.59 6.39 -17.31
N SER A 309 -40.54 5.20 -17.90
CA SER A 309 -39.66 4.10 -17.50
C SER A 309 -38.18 4.36 -17.85
N LEU A 310 -37.60 5.37 -17.19
CA LEU A 310 -36.30 5.96 -17.46
C LEU A 310 -35.34 5.61 -16.32
N ALA A 311 -34.16 5.12 -16.67
CA ALA A 311 -33.11 4.75 -15.75
C ALA A 311 -31.74 4.88 -16.42
N TYR A 312 -30.68 4.80 -15.62
CA TYR A 312 -29.33 4.62 -16.13
C TYR A 312 -29.15 3.19 -16.65
N TYR A 313 -28.03 2.90 -17.29
CA TYR A 313 -27.68 1.55 -17.69
C TYR A 313 -26.17 1.42 -17.87
N TYR A 314 -25.69 0.20 -17.69
CA TYR A 314 -24.42 -0.28 -18.22
C TYR A 314 -24.70 -1.33 -19.28
N CYS A 315 -23.73 -1.61 -20.13
CA CYS A 315 -23.76 -2.81 -20.96
C CYS A 315 -22.66 -3.75 -20.52
N ILE A 316 -22.87 -5.05 -20.74
CA ILE A 316 -21.87 -6.08 -20.48
C ILE A 316 -21.72 -6.96 -21.72
N ARG A 317 -20.47 -7.29 -22.07
CA ARG A 317 -20.17 -8.23 -23.15
C ARG A 317 -19.09 -9.21 -22.74
N ASN A 318 -18.98 -10.30 -23.49
CA ASN A 318 -17.82 -11.18 -23.38
C ASN A 318 -16.62 -10.55 -24.12
N LYS A 319 -15.45 -10.52 -23.48
CA LYS A 319 -14.20 -9.98 -24.04
C LYS A 319 -13.81 -10.66 -25.36
N ALA A 320 -14.18 -11.92 -25.57
CA ALA A 320 -13.97 -12.62 -26.84
C ALA A 320 -14.67 -11.93 -28.03
N TYR A 321 -15.79 -11.24 -27.79
CA TYR A 321 -16.52 -10.50 -28.82
C TYR A 321 -15.99 -9.10 -29.08
N ALA A 322 -15.05 -8.60 -28.27
CA ALA A 322 -14.42 -7.30 -28.46
C ALA A 322 -13.35 -7.29 -29.58
N LYS A 323 -12.86 -8.46 -30.00
CA LYS A 323 -11.74 -8.62 -30.96
C LYS A 323 -12.17 -8.78 -32.43
N LYS A 324 -13.32 -8.23 -32.82
CA LYS A 324 -13.74 -8.15 -34.23
C LYS A 324 -13.92 -6.72 -34.67
#